data_AF-A0A6M0C1F3-F1
#
_entry.id   AF-A0A6M0C1F3-F1
#
_cell.length_a   1.000
_cell.length_b   1.000
_cell.length_c   1.000
_cell.angle_alpha   90.00
_cell.angle_beta   90.00
_cell.angle_gamma   90.00
#
_symmetry.space_group_name_H-M   'P 1'
#
loop_
_entity.id
_entity.type
_entity.pdbx_description
1 polymer ?
#
loop_
_entity_poly.entity_id
_entity_poly.type
_entity_poly.pdbx_seq_one_letter_code
_entity_poly.pdbx_strand_id
1 'polypeptide(L)'
;MTDWKIFQGNSKPHDGINRLPQPPNWRRFGADDDIRKTIEDRWQKFDRELDEKTLEKGKSFRIQSDVASATLRDRPNDKNSVINMVNAALYLRRPLLVTGKPGTGKTSLAYAVAYELNLGPVLLWPITARSTLQIS
;
A
#
# COMPACT_ATOMS: atom_id res chain seq x y z
N MET A 1 22.16 -12.65 5.65
CA MET A 1 21.82 -11.44 4.88
C MET A 1 20.51 -10.92 5.43
N THR A 2 20.49 -9.72 5.97
CA THR A 2 19.27 -9.11 6.54
C THR A 2 18.29 -8.87 5.39
N ASP A 3 17.11 -9.46 5.47
CA ASP A 3 16.09 -9.27 4.44
C ASP A 3 15.59 -7.82 4.52
N TRP A 4 15.86 -7.03 3.47
CA TRP A 4 15.45 -5.63 3.38
C TRP A 4 13.95 -5.49 3.12
N LYS A 5 13.27 -6.57 2.72
CA LYS A 5 11.85 -6.57 2.42
C LYS A 5 11.04 -6.46 3.71
N ILE A 6 10.21 -5.43 3.75
CA ILE A 6 9.19 -5.23 4.77
C ILE A 6 7.91 -5.91 4.31
N PHE A 7 7.45 -5.65 3.09
CA PHE A 7 6.36 -6.41 2.47
C PHE A 7 6.89 -7.70 1.84
N GLN A 8 6.31 -8.83 2.19
CA GLN A 8 6.64 -10.19 1.78
C GLN A 8 5.58 -10.80 0.85
N GLY A 9 4.34 -10.32 0.89
CA GLY A 9 3.22 -10.84 0.09
C GLY A 9 2.74 -12.22 0.55
N ASN A 10 2.91 -12.51 1.84
CA ASN A 10 2.56 -13.78 2.47
C ASN A 10 1.26 -13.70 3.31
N SER A 11 0.63 -12.52 3.35
CA SER A 11 -0.62 -12.27 4.05
C SER A 11 -0.54 -12.53 5.56
N LYS A 12 0.66 -12.42 6.16
CA LYS A 12 0.86 -12.48 7.63
C LYS A 12 1.06 -11.06 8.17
N PRO A 13 0.08 -10.52 8.92
CA PRO A 13 0.18 -9.18 9.49
C PRO A 13 1.40 -9.02 10.39
N HIS A 14 2.09 -7.89 10.29
CA HIS A 14 3.23 -7.55 11.12
C HIS A 14 3.52 -6.04 11.11
N ASP A 15 4.22 -5.57 12.14
CA ASP A 15 4.57 -4.15 12.31
C ASP A 15 5.91 -3.76 11.65
N GLY A 16 6.33 -4.51 10.64
CA GLY A 16 7.59 -4.29 9.92
C GLY A 16 7.76 -2.89 9.33
N ILE A 17 6.66 -2.16 9.13
CA ILE A 17 6.64 -0.76 8.68
C ILE A 17 7.42 0.18 9.60
N ASN A 18 7.48 -0.13 10.91
CA ASN A 18 8.17 0.67 11.92
C ASN A 18 9.70 0.65 11.77
N ARG A 19 10.23 -0.25 10.93
CA ARG A 19 11.67 -0.33 10.60
C ARG A 19 12.08 0.63 9.48
N LEU A 20 11.12 1.30 8.83
CA LEU A 20 11.44 2.26 7.77
C LEU A 20 12.30 3.41 8.33
N PRO A 21 13.26 3.91 7.54
CA PRO A 21 14.01 5.09 7.94
C PRO A 21 13.07 6.29 8.14
N GLN A 22 13.59 7.26 8.90
CA GLN A 22 12.92 8.54 9.11
C GLN A 22 12.54 9.17 7.77
N PRO A 23 11.36 9.82 7.67
CA PRO A 23 10.92 10.41 6.42
C PRO A 23 11.93 11.48 5.96
N PRO A 24 12.27 11.52 4.66
CA PRO A 24 13.10 12.58 4.10
C PRO A 24 12.52 13.97 4.37
N ASN A 25 13.36 15.00 4.35
CA ASN A 25 12.95 16.39 4.67
C ASN A 25 11.76 16.88 3.81
N TRP A 26 11.71 16.53 2.52
CA TRP A 26 10.62 16.90 1.61
C TRP A 26 9.30 16.15 1.84
N ARG A 27 9.32 15.12 2.69
CA ARG A 27 8.15 14.34 3.14
C ARG A 27 7.78 14.64 4.59
N ARG A 28 8.46 15.59 5.25
CA ARG A 28 8.09 16.05 6.59
C ARG A 28 6.92 17.01 6.48
N PHE A 29 5.79 16.64 7.07
CA PHE A 29 4.67 17.55 7.24
C PHE A 29 4.89 18.36 8.53
N GLY A 30 5.04 19.67 8.37
CA GLY A 30 5.01 20.62 9.48
C GLY A 30 3.57 20.81 9.93
N ALA A 31 3.05 19.87 10.72
CA ALA A 31 1.78 20.05 11.39
C ALA A 31 2.04 20.57 12.80
N ASP A 32 1.26 21.57 13.20
CA ASP A 32 1.07 21.96 14.60
C ASP A 32 0.63 20.73 15.42
N ASP A 33 1.02 20.63 16.69
CA ASP A 33 0.70 19.49 17.54
C ASP A 33 -0.82 19.32 17.73
N ASP A 34 -1.59 20.42 17.70
CA ASP A 34 -3.06 20.36 17.74
C ASP A 34 -3.65 19.75 16.46
N ILE A 35 -3.04 20.03 15.31
CA ILE A 35 -3.43 19.43 14.03
C ILE A 35 -3.09 17.94 14.04
N ARG A 36 -1.92 17.55 14.55
CA ARG A 36 -1.52 16.14 14.67
C ARG A 36 -2.49 15.35 15.53
N LYS A 37 -2.86 15.88 16.69
CA LYS A 37 -3.82 15.25 17.60
C LYS A 37 -5.19 15.07 16.94
N THR A 38 -5.68 16.12 16.27
CA THR A 38 -6.95 16.06 15.53
C THR A 38 -6.94 15.01 14.42
N ILE A 39 -5.82 14.90 13.71
CA ILE A 39 -5.61 13.89 12.67
C ILE A 39 -5.63 12.49 13.29
N GLU A 40 -4.87 12.26 14.36
CA GLU A 40 -4.80 10.96 15.05
C GLU A 40 -6.18 10.52 15.59
N ASP A 41 -6.94 11.41 16.22
CA ASP A 41 -8.28 11.11 16.72
C ASP A 41 -9.25 10.72 15.59
N ARG A 42 -9.17 11.43 14.45
CA ARG A 42 -9.96 11.09 13.25
C ARG A 42 -9.54 9.73 12.67
N TRP A 43 -8.25 9.42 12.66
CA TRP A 43 -7.75 8.12 12.20
C TRP A 43 -8.21 6.99 13.11
N GLN A 44 -8.11 7.14 14.42
CA GLN A 44 -8.61 6.17 15.41
C GLN A 44 -10.09 5.86 15.20
N LYS A 45 -10.90 6.88 14.93
CA LYS A 45 -12.32 6.70 14.63
C LYS A 45 -12.52 5.92 13.33
N PHE A 46 -11.81 6.30 12.27
CA PHE A 46 -11.90 5.66 10.97
C PHE A 46 -11.45 4.19 11.01
N ASP A 47 -10.41 3.88 11.78
CA ASP A 47 -9.90 2.52 11.97
C ASP A 47 -10.91 1.63 12.69
N ARG A 48 -11.66 2.15 13.68
CA ARG A 48 -12.75 1.41 14.35
C ARG A 48 -13.94 1.10 13.42
N GLU A 49 -14.11 1.88 12.36
CA GLU A 49 -15.17 1.69 11.35
C GLU A 49 -14.72 0.77 10.20
N LEU A 50 -13.53 0.17 10.28
CA LEU A 50 -13.06 -0.85 9.34
C LEU A 50 -14.11 -1.95 9.15
N ASP A 51 -14.63 -2.08 7.92
CA ASP A 51 -15.56 -3.15 7.60
C ASP A 51 -14.84 -4.52 7.56
N GLU A 52 -15.53 -5.54 8.03
CA GLU A 52 -15.04 -6.93 8.00
C GLU A 52 -14.65 -7.36 6.58
N LYS A 53 -15.36 -6.82 5.59
CA LYS A 53 -15.14 -7.05 4.15
C LYS A 53 -13.79 -6.53 3.64
N THR A 54 -13.26 -5.44 4.18
CA THR A 54 -11.94 -4.90 3.82
C THR A 54 -10.84 -5.80 4.34
N LEU A 55 -11.00 -6.32 5.56
CA LEU A 55 -10.09 -7.30 6.13
C LEU A 55 -10.12 -8.61 5.32
N GLU A 56 -11.30 -9.07 4.89
CA GLU A 56 -11.43 -10.24 4.01
C GLU A 56 -10.73 -10.05 2.67
N LYS A 57 -10.85 -8.88 2.04
CA LYS A 57 -10.14 -8.56 0.78
C LYS A 57 -8.62 -8.60 0.94
N GLY A 58 -8.09 -8.10 2.05
CA GLY A 58 -6.66 -8.18 2.36
C GLY A 58 -6.19 -9.61 2.58
N LYS A 59 -6.94 -10.39 3.37
CA LYS A 59 -6.65 -11.82 3.67
C LYS A 59 -6.68 -12.71 2.43
N SER A 60 -7.66 -12.49 1.55
CA SER A 60 -7.92 -13.36 0.38
C SER A 60 -6.99 -13.08 -0.80
N PHE A 61 -6.23 -11.98 -0.78
CA PHE A 61 -5.31 -11.69 -1.87
C PHE A 61 -4.13 -12.66 -1.88
N ARG A 62 -3.94 -13.29 -3.02
CA ARG A 62 -2.72 -14.01 -3.37
C ARG A 62 -2.09 -13.27 -4.53
N ILE A 63 -0.81 -12.92 -4.41
CA ILE A 63 -0.05 -12.42 -5.55
C ILE A 63 -0.01 -13.56 -6.57
N GLN A 64 -0.77 -13.42 -7.66
CA GLN A 64 -0.65 -14.30 -8.80
C GLN A 64 0.75 -14.04 -9.37
N SER A 65 1.65 -15.00 -9.15
CA SER A 65 3.01 -14.97 -9.69
C SER A 65 2.98 -15.29 -11.18
N ASP A 66 2.26 -14.50 -11.96
CA ASP A 66 2.23 -14.61 -13.41
C ASP A 66 3.21 -13.58 -13.97
N VAL A 67 4.47 -13.99 -14.10
CA VAL A 67 5.35 -13.40 -15.12
C VAL A 67 5.84 -14.52 -16.02
N ALA A 68 4.99 -14.87 -16.98
CA ALA A 68 5.46 -15.43 -18.22
C ALA A 68 6.37 -14.39 -18.89
N SER A 69 7.68 -14.57 -18.75
CA SER A 69 8.64 -14.20 -19.78
C SER A 69 9.75 -15.23 -19.77
N ALA A 70 9.42 -16.39 -20.34
CA ALA A 70 10.34 -17.46 -20.71
C ALA A 70 11.35 -17.04 -21.82
N THR A 71 11.71 -15.76 -21.92
CA THR A 71 12.61 -15.22 -22.95
C THR A 71 13.73 -14.33 -22.42
N LEU A 72 13.83 -14.09 -21.12
CA LEU A 72 15.03 -13.47 -20.52
C LEU A 72 15.74 -14.51 -19.65
N ARG A 73 16.72 -15.16 -20.27
CA ARG A 73 17.64 -16.07 -19.61
C ARG A 73 18.40 -15.34 -18.50
N ASP A 74 18.49 -16.01 -17.36
CA ASP A 74 19.59 -15.91 -16.40
C ASP A 74 19.69 -14.67 -15.48
N ARG A 75 18.62 -14.37 -14.73
CA ARG A 75 18.76 -13.68 -13.44
C ARG A 75 18.14 -14.52 -12.30
N PRO A 76 18.94 -15.06 -11.38
CA PRO A 76 18.45 -15.96 -10.32
C PRO A 76 17.59 -15.30 -9.22
N ASN A 77 17.10 -14.06 -9.41
CA ASN A 77 16.42 -13.28 -8.36
C ASN A 77 15.08 -12.63 -8.77
N ASP A 78 14.51 -12.99 -9.91
CA ASP A 78 13.39 -12.27 -10.55
C ASP A 78 11.97 -12.69 -10.10
N LYS A 79 11.85 -13.49 -9.04
CA LYS A 79 10.55 -14.06 -8.61
C LYS A 79 9.61 -13.07 -7.92
N ASN A 80 10.07 -11.87 -7.54
CA ASN A 80 9.33 -10.95 -6.66
C ASN A 80 9.25 -9.50 -7.19
N SER A 81 9.08 -9.28 -8.50
CA SER A 81 9.06 -7.92 -9.09
C SER A 81 8.08 -6.97 -8.37
N VAL A 82 6.82 -7.38 -8.17
CA VAL A 82 5.81 -6.55 -7.48
C VAL A 82 6.17 -6.26 -6.03
N ILE A 83 6.63 -7.29 -5.31
CA ILE A 83 7.06 -7.15 -3.91
C ILE A 83 8.25 -6.17 -3.83
N ASN A 84 9.23 -6.29 -4.71
CA ASN A 84 10.38 -5.39 -4.75
C ASN A 84 9.95 -3.96 -5.08
N MET A 85 9.01 -3.76 -6.00
CA MET A 85 8.47 -2.43 -6.33
C MET A 85 7.75 -1.78 -5.15
N VAL A 86 6.92 -2.54 -4.42
CA VAL A 86 6.26 -2.05 -3.21
C VAL A 86 7.28 -1.66 -2.16
N ASN A 87 8.25 -2.53 -1.87
CA ASN A 87 9.29 -2.22 -0.89
C ASN A 87 10.12 -1.01 -1.31
N ALA A 88 10.55 -0.93 -2.57
CA ALA A 88 11.27 0.23 -3.08
C ALA A 88 10.47 1.53 -2.90
N ALA A 89 9.17 1.53 -3.21
CA ALA A 89 8.31 2.68 -3.02
C ALA A 89 8.18 3.09 -1.54
N LEU A 90 8.08 2.12 -0.63
CA LEU A 90 8.05 2.34 0.83
C LEU A 90 9.35 3.00 1.31
N TYR A 91 10.52 2.46 0.94
CA TYR A 91 11.82 3.02 1.32
C TYR A 91 12.04 4.42 0.73
N LEU A 92 11.66 4.64 -0.53
CA LEU A 92 11.80 5.94 -1.19
C LEU A 92 10.76 6.96 -0.72
N ARG A 93 9.74 6.53 0.03
CA ARG A 93 8.56 7.32 0.38
C ARG A 93 7.95 7.98 -0.88
N ARG A 94 7.86 7.24 -1.99
CA ARG A 94 7.35 7.72 -3.28
C ARG A 94 6.02 7.04 -3.64
N PRO A 95 5.09 7.74 -4.31
CA PRO A 95 3.90 7.09 -4.86
C PRO A 95 4.27 5.99 -5.85
N LEU A 96 3.51 4.88 -5.83
CA LEU A 96 3.65 3.77 -6.79
C LEU A 96 2.41 3.71 -7.68
N LEU A 97 2.58 3.90 -8.98
CA LEU A 97 1.52 3.72 -9.96
C LEU A 97 1.46 2.25 -10.39
N VAL A 98 0.33 1.59 -10.15
CA VAL A 98 0.14 0.19 -10.52
C VAL A 98 -0.70 0.10 -11.79
N THR A 99 -0.10 -0.38 -12.88
CA THR A 99 -0.75 -0.54 -14.20
C THR A 99 -0.96 -2.01 -14.55
N GLY A 100 -1.94 -2.31 -15.41
CA GLY A 100 -2.20 -3.68 -15.89
C GLY A 100 -3.62 -3.88 -16.41
N LYS A 101 -3.86 -5.01 -17.08
CA LYS A 101 -5.18 -5.38 -17.63
C LYS A 101 -6.29 -5.35 -16.56
N PRO A 102 -7.56 -5.15 -16.93
CA PRO A 102 -8.68 -5.34 -16.00
C PRO A 102 -8.61 -6.72 -15.32
N GLY A 103 -8.95 -6.80 -14.03
CA GLY A 103 -8.94 -8.06 -13.27
C GLY A 103 -7.58 -8.53 -12.73
N THR A 104 -6.46 -7.87 -13.02
CA THR A 104 -5.10 -8.30 -12.55
C THR A 104 -4.81 -8.02 -11.06
N GLY A 105 -5.83 -7.79 -10.23
CA GLY A 105 -5.65 -7.62 -8.79
C GLY A 105 -4.95 -6.33 -8.32
N LYS A 106 -4.88 -5.27 -9.16
CA LYS A 106 -4.26 -3.98 -8.79
C LYS A 106 -4.81 -3.38 -7.50
N THR A 107 -6.13 -3.35 -7.39
CA THR A 107 -6.83 -2.87 -6.19
C THR A 107 -6.54 -3.80 -5.01
N SER A 108 -6.56 -5.12 -5.25
CA SER A 108 -6.30 -6.12 -4.22
C SER A 108 -4.88 -6.07 -3.67
N LEU A 109 -3.88 -5.65 -4.47
CA LEU A 109 -2.52 -5.41 -3.99
C LEU A 109 -2.48 -4.32 -2.91
N ALA A 110 -3.27 -3.25 -3.04
CA ALA A 110 -3.33 -2.19 -2.03
C ALA A 110 -3.88 -2.73 -0.69
N TYR A 111 -4.93 -3.55 -0.75
CA TYR A 111 -5.50 -4.21 0.43
C TYR A 111 -4.52 -5.19 1.09
N ALA A 112 -3.77 -5.95 0.29
CA ALA A 112 -2.77 -6.88 0.81
C ALA A 112 -1.61 -6.16 1.51
N VAL A 113 -1.12 -5.07 0.93
CA VAL A 113 -0.07 -4.25 1.56
C VAL A 113 -0.57 -3.65 2.88
N ALA A 114 -1.79 -3.10 2.90
CA ALA A 114 -2.37 -2.53 4.11
C ALA A 114 -2.56 -3.59 5.21
N TYR A 115 -3.05 -4.77 4.85
CA TYR A 115 -3.28 -5.88 5.77
C TYR A 115 -1.98 -6.45 6.33
N GLU A 116 -0.99 -6.74 5.47
CA GLU A 116 0.26 -7.35 5.90
C GLU A 116 1.11 -6.40 6.75
N LEU A 117 1.03 -5.09 6.50
CA LEU A 117 1.82 -4.09 7.21
C LEU A 117 1.08 -3.38 8.35
N ASN A 118 -0.09 -3.87 8.75
CA ASN A 118 -0.94 -3.25 9.78
C ASN A 118 -1.16 -1.74 9.57
N LEU A 119 -1.42 -1.32 8.34
CA LEU A 119 -1.63 0.10 8.01
C LEU A 119 -3.07 0.57 8.25
N GLY A 120 -3.94 -0.31 8.74
CA GLY A 120 -5.37 -0.05 8.88
C GLY A 120 -6.11 -0.04 7.54
N PRO A 121 -7.20 0.72 7.40
CA PRO A 121 -8.04 0.75 6.21
C PRO A 121 -7.36 1.36 5.00
N VAL A 122 -7.63 0.79 3.81
CA VAL A 122 -7.26 1.40 2.54
C VAL A 122 -8.15 2.60 2.27
N LEU A 123 -7.55 3.79 2.17
CA LEU A 123 -8.25 4.98 1.67
C LEU A 123 -8.53 4.84 0.17
N LEU A 124 -9.80 4.70 -0.18
CA LEU A 124 -10.26 4.66 -1.56
C LEU A 124 -10.68 6.06 -2.02
N TRP A 125 -9.99 6.58 -3.03
CA TRP A 125 -10.41 7.79 -3.73
C TRP A 125 -10.89 7.44 -5.15
N PRO A 126 -12.20 7.19 -5.34
CA PRO A 126 -12.73 6.92 -6.67
C PRO A 126 -12.71 8.21 -7.50
N ILE A 127 -12.00 8.18 -8.63
CA ILE A 127 -12.02 9.28 -9.59
C ILE A 127 -13.31 9.18 -10.40
N THR A 128 -14.20 10.15 -10.24
CA THR A 128 -15.42 10.28 -11.05
C THR A 128 -15.45 11.64 -11.74
N ALA A 129 -15.91 11.70 -12.98
CA ALA A 129 -15.96 12.94 -13.78
C ALA A 129 -17.22 13.78 -13.51
N ARG A 130 -17.65 13.92 -12.24
CA ARG A 130 -18.84 14.73 -11.91
C ARG A 130 -18.42 16.14 -11.49
N SER A 131 -18.50 17.08 -12.42
CA SER A 131 -18.46 18.52 -12.14
C SER A 131 -19.89 19.07 -12.16
N THR A 132 -20.42 19.48 -11.01
CA THR A 132 -21.63 20.32 -10.94
C THR A 132 -21.21 21.73 -10.57
N LEU A 133 -21.23 22.63 -11.56
CA LEU A 133 -21.07 24.06 -11.35
C LEU A 133 -22.34 24.58 -10.65
N GLN A 134 -22.21 25.02 -9.40
CA GLN A 134 -23.25 25.80 -8.72
C GLN A 134 -22.94 27.26 -9.00
N ILE A 135 -23.74 27.90 -9.85
CA ILE A 135 -23.72 29.35 -10.03
C ILE A 135 -24.58 29.93 -8.91
N SER A 136 -23.94 30.69 -8.03
CA SER A 136 -24.61 31.52 -7.01
C SER A 136 -25.21 32.78 -7.63
#